data_AF-A0A2V5MR11-F1
#
_entry.id   AF-A0A2V5MR11-F1
#
_cell.length_a   1.000
_cell.length_b   1.000
_cell.length_c   1.000
_cell.angle_alpha   90.00
_cell.angle_beta   90.00
_cell.angle_gamma   90.00
#
_symmetry.space_group_name_H-M   'P 1'
#
loop_
_entity.id
_entity.type
_entity.pdbx_description
1 polymer ?
#
loop_
_entity_poly.entity_id
_entity_poly.type
_entity_poly.pdbx_seq_one_letter_code
_entity_poly.pdbx_strand_id
1 'polypeptide(L)'
;MQRAYASFALYSIYQDMFRRGRPDRITHAVIFDEAHRAAKLKLIPTMAKECRKYGLAMIVASQEAKDFDSSLYSAIANYLILRVTDQDARALARNVAPSEIERRTADRLKTLPKYEALFFSEGQRQPVHLHLTR
;
A
#
# COMPACT_ATOMS: atom_id res chain seq x y z
N MET A 1 -18.37 13.04 9.16
CA MET A 1 -18.29 13.90 7.95
C MET A 1 -17.10 13.54 7.05
N GLN A 2 -15.85 13.60 7.52
CA GLN A 2 -14.65 13.28 6.70
C GLN A 2 -14.67 11.90 6.01
N ARG A 3 -15.11 10.84 6.71
CA ARG A 3 -15.21 9.49 6.13
C ARG A 3 -16.22 9.42 4.98
N ALA A 4 -17.33 10.16 5.07
CA ALA A 4 -18.34 10.19 4.01
C ALA A 4 -17.80 10.90 2.76
N TYR A 5 -17.06 12.00 2.93
CA TYR A 5 -16.37 12.68 1.84
C TYR A 5 -15.29 11.81 1.19
N ALA A 6 -14.45 11.13 1.98
CA ALA A 6 -13.44 10.22 1.47
C ALA A 6 -14.07 9.05 0.69
N SER A 7 -15.15 8.47 1.20
CA SER A 7 -15.93 7.43 0.49
C SER A 7 -16.51 7.95 -0.82
N PHE A 8 -17.09 9.16 -0.81
CA PHE A 8 -17.67 9.76 -2.00
C PHE A 8 -16.61 10.05 -3.06
N ALA A 9 -15.48 10.66 -2.66
CA ALA A 9 -14.36 10.94 -3.56
C ALA A 9 -13.78 9.64 -4.15
N LEU A 10 -13.54 8.63 -3.31
CA LEU A 10 -13.08 7.30 -3.74
C LEU A 10 -14.07 6.66 -4.72
N TYR A 11 -15.37 6.72 -4.42
CA TYR A 11 -16.40 6.20 -5.31
C TYR A 11 -16.46 6.95 -6.63
N SER A 12 -16.32 8.27 -6.61
CA SER A 12 -16.28 9.10 -7.81
C SER A 12 -15.09 8.73 -8.71
N ILE A 13 -13.89 8.58 -8.13
CA ILE A 13 -12.69 8.15 -8.87
C ILE A 13 -12.89 6.74 -9.43
N TYR A 14 -13.46 5.84 -8.63
CA TYR A 14 -13.76 4.48 -9.05
C TYR A 14 -14.78 4.43 -10.19
N GLN A 15 -15.81 5.27 -10.20
CA GLN A 15 -16.75 5.32 -11.32
C GLN A 15 -16.12 5.95 -12.57
N ASP A 16 -15.33 7.00 -12.37
CA ASP A 16 -14.67 7.72 -13.47
C ASP A 16 -13.69 6.83 -14.24
N MET A 17 -12.93 5.96 -13.56
CA MET A 17 -12.00 5.06 -14.25
C MET A 17 -12.68 4.13 -15.26
N PHE A 18 -13.92 3.68 -14.99
CA PHE A 18 -14.68 2.88 -15.97
C PHE A 18 -15.17 3.74 -17.13
N ARG A 19 -15.64 4.96 -16.88
CA ARG A 19 -16.08 5.88 -17.94
C ARG A 19 -14.96 6.21 -18.91
N ARG A 20 -13.73 6.35 -18.39
CA ARG A 20 -12.52 6.63 -19.18
C ARG A 20 -12.06 5.43 -20.02
N GLY A 21 -12.53 4.22 -19.73
CA GLY A 21 -12.13 3.01 -20.45
C GLY A 21 -10.72 2.52 -20.11
N ARG A 22 -10.20 1.60 -20.93
CA ARG A 22 -8.95 0.87 -20.66
C ARG A 22 -7.82 1.39 -21.55
N PRO A 23 -6.97 2.32 -21.07
CA PRO A 23 -5.80 2.74 -21.81
C PRO A 23 -4.75 1.62 -21.84
N ASP A 24 -3.80 1.75 -22.77
CA ASP A 24 -2.65 0.86 -22.94
C ASP A 24 -1.52 1.10 -21.92
N ARG A 25 -1.59 2.21 -21.16
CA ARG A 25 -0.60 2.62 -20.17
C ARG A 25 -1.22 3.21 -18.91
N ILE A 26 -0.41 3.32 -17.86
CA ILE A 26 -0.76 4.14 -16.70
C ILE A 26 -0.82 5.61 -17.14
N THR A 27 -1.88 6.29 -16.73
CA THR A 27 -2.18 7.68 -17.09
C THR A 27 -2.30 8.59 -15.88
N HIS A 28 -2.70 8.05 -14.72
CA HIS A 28 -2.88 8.82 -13.49
C HIS A 28 -2.41 8.02 -12.28
N ALA A 29 -2.05 8.73 -11.22
CA ALA A 29 -1.79 8.15 -9.90
C ALA A 29 -2.82 8.67 -8.90
N VAL A 30 -3.37 7.78 -8.08
CA VAL A 30 -4.27 8.11 -6.98
C VAL A 30 -3.55 7.81 -5.67
N ILE A 31 -3.40 8.82 -4.83
CA ILE A 31 -2.66 8.74 -3.57
C ILE A 31 -3.65 8.90 -2.41
N PHE A 32 -3.76 7.86 -1.59
CA PHE A 32 -4.53 7.87 -0.35
C PHE A 32 -3.58 8.06 0.82
N ASP A 33 -3.51 9.30 1.30
CA ASP A 33 -2.84 9.59 2.56
C ASP A 33 -3.77 9.29 3.75
N GLU A 34 -3.18 8.89 4.88
CA GLU A 34 -3.89 8.41 6.07
C GLU A 34 -4.97 7.37 5.78
N ALA A 35 -4.65 6.42 4.90
CA ALA A 35 -5.61 5.47 4.35
C ALA A 35 -6.26 4.56 5.41
N HIS A 36 -5.67 4.40 6.61
CA HIS A 36 -6.31 3.70 7.73
C HIS A 36 -7.69 4.30 8.07
N ARG A 37 -7.88 5.62 7.89
CA ARG A 37 -9.17 6.30 8.13
C ARG A 37 -10.28 5.78 7.22
N ALA A 38 -9.88 5.30 6.04
CA ALA A 38 -10.73 4.75 5.01
C ALA A 38 -10.61 3.21 4.90
N ALA A 39 -9.79 2.53 5.72
CA ALA A 39 -9.51 1.10 5.59
C ALA A 39 -10.75 0.18 5.72
N LYS A 40 -11.78 0.65 6.43
CA LYS A 40 -13.08 -0.08 6.53
C LYS A 40 -13.92 0.01 5.24
N LEU A 41 -13.51 0.80 4.25
CA LEU A 41 -14.19 0.87 2.97
C LEU A 41 -13.80 -0.35 2.12
N LYS A 42 -14.78 -1.23 1.89
CA LYS A 42 -14.64 -2.39 1.00
C LYS A 42 -14.17 -2.04 -0.42
N LEU A 43 -14.32 -0.79 -0.82
CA LEU A 43 -13.93 -0.30 -2.13
C LEU A 43 -12.41 -0.21 -2.32
N ILE A 44 -11.61 0.00 -1.27
CA ILE A 44 -10.15 0.12 -1.39
C ILE A 44 -9.53 -1.18 -1.95
N PRO A 45 -9.78 -2.37 -1.37
CA PRO A 45 -9.27 -3.63 -1.94
C PRO A 45 -9.75 -3.90 -3.37
N THR A 46 -11.02 -3.58 -3.67
CA THR A 46 -11.57 -3.75 -5.03
C THR A 46 -10.85 -2.84 -6.03
N MET A 47 -10.68 -1.56 -5.69
CA MET A 47 -9.96 -0.60 -6.53
C MET A 47 -8.50 -1.03 -6.74
N ALA A 48 -7.81 -1.49 -5.69
CA ALA A 48 -6.43 -1.97 -5.79
C ALA A 48 -6.27 -3.10 -6.84
N LYS A 49 -7.25 -4.00 -6.95
CA LYS A 49 -7.24 -5.12 -7.91
C LYS A 49 -7.56 -4.71 -9.35
N GLU A 50 -8.25 -3.59 -9.56
CA GLU A 50 -8.81 -3.22 -10.86
C GLU A 50 -8.16 -1.99 -11.49
N CYS A 51 -7.71 -1.03 -10.69
CA CYS A 51 -7.29 0.30 -11.12
C CYS A 51 -6.24 0.27 -12.24
N ARG A 52 -5.29 -0.68 -12.20
CA ARG A 52 -4.26 -0.88 -13.23
C ARG A 52 -4.85 -1.14 -14.62
N LYS A 53 -5.96 -1.90 -14.71
CA LYS A 53 -6.66 -2.19 -15.99
C LYS A 53 -7.23 -0.95 -16.65
N TYR A 54 -7.47 0.10 -15.86
CA TYR A 54 -8.05 1.38 -16.26
C TYR A 54 -7.00 2.51 -16.23
N GLY A 55 -5.70 2.15 -16.28
CA GLY A 55 -4.61 3.11 -16.39
C GLY A 55 -4.36 3.93 -15.13
N LEU A 56 -4.73 3.43 -13.96
CA LEU A 56 -4.42 4.06 -12.68
C LEU A 56 -3.31 3.32 -11.95
N ALA A 57 -2.36 4.07 -11.40
CA ALA A 57 -1.54 3.62 -10.28
C ALA A 57 -2.21 4.05 -8.98
N MET A 58 -2.17 3.18 -7.96
CA MET A 58 -2.75 3.45 -6.65
C MET A 58 -1.66 3.37 -5.58
N ILE A 59 -1.56 4.40 -4.76
CA ILE A 59 -0.63 4.49 -3.63
C ILE A 59 -1.46 4.64 -2.36
N VAL A 60 -1.18 3.80 -1.37
CA VAL A 60 -1.86 3.79 -0.08
C VAL A 60 -0.82 4.03 1.00
N ALA A 61 -0.87 5.18 1.64
CA ALA A 61 0.02 5.56 2.74
C ALA A 61 -0.74 5.48 4.08
N SER A 62 -0.13 4.83 5.06
CA SER A 62 -0.74 4.66 6.39
C SER A 62 0.30 4.33 7.47
N GLN A 63 0.00 4.76 8.70
CA GLN A 63 0.78 4.47 9.89
C GLN A 63 0.37 3.14 10.56
N GLU A 64 -0.86 2.68 10.35
CA GLU A 64 -1.41 1.47 10.96
C GLU A 64 -1.68 0.43 9.86
N ALA A 65 -0.80 -0.57 9.75
CA ALA A 65 -0.90 -1.60 8.73
C ALA A 65 -1.97 -2.64 9.10
N LYS A 66 -2.01 -3.06 10.37
CA LYS A 66 -2.97 -4.05 10.89
C LYS A 66 -4.46 -3.74 10.58
N ASP A 67 -4.79 -2.48 10.31
CA ASP A 67 -6.15 -2.00 10.08
C ASP A 67 -6.67 -2.26 8.65
N PHE A 68 -5.79 -2.67 7.72
CA PHE A 68 -6.19 -3.01 6.36
C PHE A 68 -6.64 -4.47 6.22
N ASP A 69 -7.62 -4.66 5.33
CA ASP A 69 -8.06 -5.99 4.90
C ASP A 69 -6.90 -6.78 4.28
N SER A 70 -6.79 -8.07 4.61
CA SER A 70 -5.71 -8.94 4.13
C SER A 70 -5.63 -8.99 2.60
N SER A 71 -6.78 -8.88 1.92
CA SER A 71 -6.86 -8.91 0.45
C SER A 71 -6.30 -7.66 -0.22
N LEU A 72 -6.13 -6.55 0.52
CA LEU A 72 -5.41 -5.38 0.02
C LEU A 72 -3.94 -5.73 -0.19
N TYR A 73 -3.31 -6.40 0.78
CA TYR A 73 -1.90 -6.78 0.69
C TYR A 73 -1.61 -7.64 -0.54
N SER A 74 -2.48 -8.60 -0.84
CA SER A 74 -2.33 -9.44 -2.03
C SER A 74 -2.48 -8.68 -3.36
N ALA A 75 -3.05 -7.46 -3.35
CA ALA A 75 -3.19 -6.62 -4.54
C ALA A 75 -2.04 -5.62 -4.71
N ILE A 76 -1.21 -5.42 -3.67
CA ILE A 76 -0.09 -4.49 -3.70
C ILE A 76 1.19 -5.22 -4.13
N ALA A 77 1.76 -4.77 -5.24
CA ALA A 77 3.00 -5.32 -5.79
C ALA A 77 4.27 -4.69 -5.19
N ASN A 78 4.17 -3.49 -4.62
CA ASN A 78 5.32 -2.72 -4.13
C ASN A 78 5.04 -2.16 -2.74
N TYR A 79 6.00 -2.33 -1.83
CA TYR A 79 5.93 -1.82 -0.47
C TYR A 79 7.15 -0.96 -0.16
N LEU A 80 6.92 0.28 0.24
CA LEU A 80 7.96 1.13 0.84
C LEU A 80 7.63 1.27 2.32
N ILE A 81 8.43 0.63 3.17
CA ILE A 81 8.14 0.52 4.61
C ILE A 81 9.22 1.26 5.40
N LEU A 82 8.82 2.34 6.09
CA LEU A 82 9.64 3.04 7.06
C LEU A 82 9.61 2.31 8.41
N ARG A 83 10.24 2.88 9.45
CA ARG A 83 10.15 2.36 10.80
C ARG A 83 8.68 2.21 11.24
N VAL A 84 8.33 1.03 11.74
CA VAL A 84 6.98 0.70 12.24
C VAL A 84 7.02 0.11 13.65
N THR A 85 5.84 -0.03 14.28
CA THR A 85 5.67 -0.67 15.59
C THR A 85 5.98 -2.18 15.54
N ASP A 86 6.18 -2.84 16.68
CA ASP A 86 6.40 -4.31 16.71
C ASP A 86 5.18 -5.07 16.16
N GLN A 87 3.96 -4.58 16.42
CA GLN A 87 2.73 -5.20 15.91
C GLN A 87 2.66 -5.13 14.38
N ASP A 88 2.91 -3.95 13.80
CA ASP A 88 2.87 -3.75 12.35
C ASP A 88 4.06 -4.42 11.64
N ALA A 89 5.25 -4.42 12.26
CA ALA A 89 6.44 -5.08 11.71
C ALA A 89 6.20 -6.57 11.44
N ARG A 90 5.57 -7.28 12.36
CA ARG A 90 5.23 -8.70 12.19
C ARG A 90 4.16 -8.91 11.11
N ALA A 91 3.14 -8.06 11.08
CA ALA A 91 2.08 -8.14 10.08
C ALA A 91 2.63 -7.89 8.66
N LEU A 92 3.43 -6.85 8.49
CA LEU A 92 4.05 -6.50 7.22
C LEU A 92 5.07 -7.55 6.79
N ALA A 93 5.95 -8.00 7.67
CA ALA A 93 6.95 -9.02 7.33
C ALA A 93 6.31 -10.31 6.80
N ARG A 94 5.22 -10.78 7.43
CA ARG A 94 4.44 -11.93 6.93
C ARG A 94 3.91 -11.75 5.51
N ASN A 95 3.57 -10.52 5.14
CA ASN A 95 2.97 -10.21 3.84
C ASN A 95 4.02 -9.97 2.75
N VAL A 96 5.20 -9.44 3.08
CA VAL A 96 6.17 -8.95 2.09
C VAL A 96 7.45 -9.78 1.99
N ALA A 97 7.76 -10.60 3.00
CA ALA A 97 9.01 -11.33 3.08
C ALA A 97 8.78 -12.85 2.93
N PRO A 98 9.69 -13.58 2.26
CA PRO A 98 9.73 -15.04 2.33
C PRO A 98 9.84 -15.51 3.78
N SER A 99 9.20 -16.65 4.11
CA SER A 99 9.13 -17.18 5.47
C SER A 99 10.50 -17.36 6.13
N GLU A 100 11.54 -17.68 5.35
CA GLU A 100 12.93 -17.85 5.83
C GLU A 100 13.53 -16.57 6.44
N ILE A 101 13.14 -15.40 5.92
CA ILE A 101 13.70 -14.09 6.33
C ILE A 101 12.65 -13.21 7.03
N GLU A 102 11.46 -13.73 7.31
CA GLU A 102 10.35 -12.99 7.93
C GLU A 102 10.76 -12.36 9.26
N ARG A 103 11.31 -13.16 10.19
CA ARG A 103 11.71 -12.68 11.53
C ARG A 103 12.77 -11.59 11.44
N ARG A 104 13.81 -11.81 10.62
CA ARG A 104 14.88 -10.82 10.38
C ARG A 104 14.31 -9.53 9.78
N THR A 105 13.34 -9.66 8.89
CA THR A 105 12.67 -8.51 8.27
C THR A 105 11.88 -7.72 9.31
N ALA A 106 11.07 -8.39 10.14
CA ALA A 106 10.34 -7.75 11.23
C ALA A 106 11.28 -7.04 12.20
N ASP A 107 12.42 -7.65 12.56
CA ASP A 107 13.42 -7.04 13.43
C ASP A 107 14.04 -5.78 12.82
N ARG A 108 14.35 -5.79 11.52
CA ARG A 108 14.86 -4.61 10.81
C ARG A 108 13.83 -3.49 10.75
N LEU A 109 12.57 -3.79 10.44
CA LEU A 109 11.50 -2.78 10.33
C LEU A 109 11.28 -1.99 11.63
N LYS A 110 11.62 -2.56 12.79
CA LYS A 110 11.51 -1.89 14.10
C LYS A 110 12.63 -0.89 14.36
N THR A 111 13.79 -1.08 13.74
CA THR A 111 15.02 -0.35 14.07
C THR A 111 15.47 0.63 12.99
N LEU A 112 14.70 0.75 11.89
CA LEU A 112 15.01 1.69 10.80
C LEU A 112 15.19 3.13 11.33
N PRO A 113 16.29 3.81 10.97
CA PRO A 113 16.48 5.22 11.21
C PRO A 113 15.39 6.10 10.56
N LYS A 114 15.34 7.36 10.99
CA LYS A 114 14.45 8.33 10.35
C LYS A 114 14.89 8.55 8.89
N TYR A 115 13.92 8.58 7.98
CA TYR A 115 14.14 8.67 6.53
C TYR A 115 14.80 7.43 5.91
N GLU A 116 14.89 6.32 6.63
CA GLU A 116 15.27 5.03 6.05
C GLU A 116 14.06 4.14 5.85
N ALA A 117 14.07 3.37 4.76
CA ALA A 117 12.99 2.51 4.35
C ALA A 117 13.49 1.19 3.74
N LEU A 118 12.75 0.11 3.94
CA LEU A 118 12.89 -1.10 3.14
C LEU A 118 11.88 -1.08 2.00
N PHE A 119 12.37 -1.23 0.78
CA PHE A 119 11.55 -1.34 -0.41
C PHE A 119 11.47 -2.79 -0.88
N PHE A 120 10.25 -3.32 -0.93
CA PHE A 120 9.93 -4.65 -1.45
C PHE A 120 9.18 -4.46 -2.76
N SER A 121 9.57 -5.23 -3.78
CA SER A 121 8.95 -5.17 -5.10
C SER A 121 8.75 -6.58 -5.62
N GLU A 122 7.63 -6.80 -6.30
CA GLU A 122 7.34 -8.03 -7.01
C GLU A 122 8.53 -8.43 -7.90
N GLY A 123 9.00 -9.68 -7.76
CA GLY A 123 10.15 -10.20 -8.50
C GLY A 123 11.52 -9.97 -7.84
N GLN A 124 11.63 -9.17 -6.78
CA GLN A 124 12.87 -9.02 -6.02
C GLN A 124 12.95 -10.02 -4.85
N ARG A 125 14.07 -10.75 -4.76
CA ARG A 125 14.30 -11.73 -3.66
C ARG A 125 14.61 -11.10 -2.32
N GLN A 126 15.20 -9.90 -2.32
CA GLN A 126 15.60 -9.19 -1.11
C GLN A 126 15.13 -7.74 -1.19
N PRO A 127 14.73 -7.14 -0.05
CA PRO A 127 14.37 -5.74 -0.03
C PRO A 127 15.59 -4.84 -0.25
N VAL A 128 15.37 -3.74 -0.97
CA VAL A 128 16.36 -2.68 -1.14
C VAL A 128 16.26 -1.74 0.06
N HIS A 129 17.41 -1.43 0.66
CA HIS A 129 17.48 -0.40 1.70
C HIS A 129 17.59 0.98 1.04
N LEU A 130 16.70 1.90 1.37
CA LEU A 130 16.62 3.24 0.79
C LEU A 130 16.78 4.32 1.85
N HIS A 131 17.46 5.40 1.47
CA HIS A 131 17.48 6.66 2.20
C HIS A 131 16.63 7.69 1.46
N LEU A 132 15.65 8.30 2.13
CA LEU A 132 14.73 9.27 1.57
C LEU A 132 15.29 10.69 1.78
N THR A 133 15.42 11.45 0.70
CA THR A 133 15.82 12.85 0.76
C THR A 133 14.71 13.69 1.38
N ARG A 134 15.09 14.69 2.17
CA ARG A 134 14.17 15.70 2.73
C ARG A 134 13.76 16.72 1.69
#